data_AF-A0A1F6Q7W5-F1
#
_entry.id   AF-A0A1F6Q7W5-F1
#
_cell.length_a   1.000
_cell.length_b   1.000
_cell.length_c   1.000
_cell.angle_alpha   90.00
_cell.angle_beta   90.00
_cell.angle_gamma   90.00
#
_symmetry.space_group_name_H-M   'P 1'
#
loop_
_entity.id
_entity.type
_entity.pdbx_description
1 polymer ?
#
loop_
_entity_poly.entity_id
_entity_poly.type
_entity_poly.pdbx_seq_one_letter_code
_entity_poly.pdbx_strand_id
1 'polypeptide(L)'
;MRKLLLIFLLLISCRVLAEDNQFTRISTYQISAVNPTPLSNKPGIQFPGYRGANQLIIYTPEYGSYTGTNEFGREAAVRNGRVFGFNGANSFIPVDGYIISGHGRAKTWINQNLIEGAFVKIDPARKVIESVITPESYLYKAEHRLNEVQKVILHYKRNLPGYEYTSAQNYYTSSLGNFQNAKYYLSQGNYKQAMDEINSSLLFSQKAFYYAIPAYRDEFHGVWLRPVEKNTAEIIQTLDKLKRTGIDNIFLETYYQGYTIFPSSTMTTYSLTLQRAEFQGWDPLKEWINQAHKRNMKVHVWFQAFYAGNDDVKKTPGHILFVYPEWANVQRRNAMEDVPMPSGSEHNGYFLDPANHLVRQFLLSLITEITSNYDVDGLNIDYVRYPKSLTPDVPGYIESTWGYSKYARDEFNKLTGKDPLHINEGHCLWPAWIEYRQKKVTELVSQLRQVVGKKDITISAVIFPNIEETPIAKLQNWKEWAQNCYIDAFTPLIMSSDDVRAEKSVNEIASITCNNVKIYPGLFEPFTAGTPTNLLSQIVAIRTAGAAGVVIFDNAHLDEDFIEALNTRIFRN
;
A
#
# COMPACT_ATOMS: atom_id res chain seq x y z
N MET A 1 45.90 -11.08 -3.52
CA MET A 1 45.93 -12.11 -4.59
C MET A 1 45.62 -13.54 -4.10
N ARG A 2 46.12 -14.03 -2.96
CA ARG A 2 45.80 -15.39 -2.46
C ARG A 2 44.34 -15.63 -2.02
N LYS A 3 43.58 -14.60 -1.63
CA LYS A 3 42.12 -14.71 -1.30
C LYS A 3 41.20 -14.73 -2.53
N LEU A 4 41.59 -14.13 -3.66
CA LEU A 4 40.81 -14.19 -4.90
C LEU A 4 40.94 -15.55 -5.61
N LEU A 5 42.10 -16.21 -5.46
CA LEU A 5 42.34 -17.52 -6.06
C LEU A 5 41.51 -18.62 -5.40
N LEU A 6 41.22 -18.50 -4.10
CA LEU A 6 40.35 -19.45 -3.37
C LEU A 6 38.89 -19.36 -3.83
N ILE A 7 38.41 -18.15 -4.14
CA ILE A 7 37.06 -17.92 -4.69
C ILE A 7 36.95 -18.46 -6.12
N PHE A 8 38.01 -18.33 -6.92
CA PHE A 8 38.06 -18.87 -8.28
C PHE A 8 38.10 -20.40 -8.32
N LEU A 9 38.80 -21.05 -7.38
CA LEU A 9 38.85 -22.52 -7.25
C LEU A 9 37.53 -23.12 -6.73
N LEU A 10 36.83 -22.46 -5.81
CA LEU A 10 35.47 -22.84 -5.38
C LEU A 10 34.43 -22.70 -6.50
N LEU A 11 34.60 -21.73 -7.41
CA LEU A 11 33.68 -21.51 -8.54
C LEU A 11 33.94 -22.45 -9.73
N ILE A 12 35.19 -22.87 -9.96
CA ILE A 12 35.51 -23.88 -10.98
C ILE A 12 35.03 -25.27 -10.55
N SER A 13 35.10 -25.62 -9.26
CA SER A 13 34.46 -26.86 -8.76
C SER A 13 32.94 -26.78 -8.84
N CYS A 14 32.35 -25.58 -8.70
CA CYS A 14 30.90 -25.39 -8.87
C CYS A 14 30.44 -25.58 -10.32
N ARG A 15 31.27 -25.22 -11.32
CA ARG A 15 30.95 -25.39 -12.74
C ARG A 15 31.03 -26.84 -13.22
N VAL A 16 31.95 -27.63 -12.66
CA VAL A 16 32.11 -29.06 -12.99
C VAL A 16 31.05 -29.92 -12.28
N LEU A 17 30.43 -29.42 -11.19
CA LEU A 17 29.31 -30.07 -10.50
C LEU A 17 27.92 -29.64 -11.02
N ALA A 18 27.84 -28.65 -11.90
CA ALA A 18 26.56 -28.10 -12.39
C ALA A 18 25.91 -28.96 -13.49
N GLU A 19 26.66 -29.82 -14.16
CA GLU A 19 26.14 -30.63 -15.26
C GLU A 19 25.40 -31.90 -14.79
N ASP A 20 25.42 -32.24 -13.49
CA ASP A 20 24.80 -33.46 -12.96
C ASP A 20 24.05 -33.32 -11.60
N ASN A 21 23.74 -32.10 -11.14
CA ASN A 21 23.09 -31.90 -9.85
C ASN A 21 21.64 -31.40 -9.98
N GLN A 22 20.67 -32.30 -9.78
CA GLN A 22 19.22 -32.03 -9.80
C GLN A 22 18.78 -30.89 -8.85
N PHE A 23 19.64 -30.49 -7.90
CA PHE A 23 19.34 -29.50 -6.87
C PHE A 23 19.88 -28.08 -7.16
N THR A 24 20.55 -27.88 -8.31
CA THR A 24 21.00 -26.55 -8.75
C THR A 24 20.12 -26.03 -9.88
N ARG A 25 19.58 -24.83 -9.73
CA ARG A 25 18.83 -24.14 -10.78
C ARG A 25 19.57 -22.89 -11.23
N ILE A 26 19.92 -22.83 -12.51
CA ILE A 26 20.51 -21.67 -13.15
C ILE A 26 19.46 -21.05 -14.07
N SER A 27 19.36 -19.73 -14.07
CA SER A 27 18.48 -19.00 -14.98
C SER A 27 19.07 -17.66 -15.34
N THR A 28 18.73 -17.18 -16.53
CA THR A 28 19.21 -15.89 -17.02
C THR A 28 18.06 -15.02 -17.49
N TYR A 29 18.26 -13.70 -17.46
CA TYR A 29 17.32 -12.72 -18.02
C TYR A 29 18.07 -11.51 -18.59
N GLN A 30 17.45 -10.83 -19.55
CA GLN A 30 18.00 -9.63 -20.17
C GLN A 30 17.73 -8.40 -19.30
N ILE A 31 18.78 -7.63 -19.01
CA ILE A 31 18.70 -6.36 -18.29
C ILE A 31 18.36 -5.27 -19.30
N SER A 32 17.24 -4.59 -19.06
CA SER A 32 16.76 -3.50 -19.90
C SER A 32 17.60 -2.24 -19.72
N ALA A 33 17.90 -1.87 -18.47
CA ALA A 33 18.78 -0.75 -18.14
C ALA A 33 19.39 -0.90 -16.74
N VAL A 34 20.50 -0.19 -16.51
CA VAL A 34 21.11 0.03 -15.19
C VAL A 34 21.04 1.53 -14.91
N ASN A 35 20.54 1.92 -13.73
CA ASN A 35 20.31 3.31 -13.32
C ASN A 35 19.61 4.13 -14.42
N PRO A 36 18.35 3.79 -14.75
CA PRO A 36 17.67 4.37 -15.90
C PRO A 36 17.46 5.88 -15.73
N THR A 37 17.54 6.61 -16.83
CA THR A 37 17.20 8.04 -16.91
C THR A 37 16.21 8.24 -18.06
N PRO A 38 15.56 9.42 -18.17
CA PRO A 38 14.72 9.72 -19.33
C PRO A 38 15.46 9.56 -20.67
N LEU A 39 16.79 9.72 -20.68
CA LEU A 39 17.62 9.55 -21.87
C LEU A 39 17.97 8.08 -22.13
N SER A 40 18.35 7.32 -21.08
CA SER A 40 18.85 5.95 -21.23
C SER A 40 17.75 4.89 -21.30
N ASN A 41 16.52 5.19 -20.84
CA ASN A 41 15.39 4.28 -20.89
C ASN A 41 14.09 4.97 -21.33
N LYS A 42 14.03 5.39 -22.60
CA LYS A 42 12.85 6.08 -23.18
C LYS A 42 11.50 5.36 -22.92
N PRO A 43 11.40 4.01 -23.04
CA PRO A 43 10.15 3.32 -22.75
C PRO A 43 9.68 3.45 -21.29
N GLY A 44 10.58 3.78 -20.37
CA GLY A 44 10.29 3.98 -18.95
C GLY A 44 9.89 5.39 -18.57
N ILE A 45 10.00 6.41 -19.45
CA ILE A 45 9.83 7.84 -19.10
C ILE A 45 8.52 8.13 -18.36
N GLN A 46 7.43 7.49 -18.77
CA GLN A 46 6.10 7.74 -18.21
C GLN A 46 5.82 6.94 -16.93
N PHE A 47 6.75 6.10 -16.48
CA PHE A 47 6.56 5.18 -15.36
C PHE A 47 7.44 5.55 -14.16
N PRO A 48 6.91 5.43 -12.92
CA PRO A 48 7.70 5.65 -11.70
C PRO A 48 8.99 4.81 -11.68
N GLY A 49 10.09 5.43 -11.26
CA GLY A 49 11.43 4.83 -11.24
C GLY A 49 12.02 4.57 -12.63
N TYR A 50 11.36 5.03 -13.70
CA TYR A 50 11.69 4.72 -15.09
C TYR A 50 11.69 3.22 -15.42
N ARG A 51 10.81 2.44 -14.79
CA ARG A 51 10.59 1.02 -15.10
C ARG A 51 9.30 0.84 -15.90
N GLY A 52 9.44 0.67 -17.21
CA GLY A 52 8.33 0.41 -18.11
C GLY A 52 7.82 -1.03 -18.05
N ALA A 53 6.74 -1.29 -18.77
CA ALA A 53 6.14 -2.62 -18.86
C ALA A 53 7.14 -3.68 -19.37
N ASN A 54 7.15 -4.85 -18.73
CA ASN A 54 8.00 -6.00 -19.07
C ASN A 54 9.51 -5.80 -18.90
N GLN A 55 9.96 -4.68 -18.32
CA GLN A 55 11.38 -4.38 -18.17
C GLN A 55 11.97 -4.97 -16.88
N LEU A 56 13.25 -5.33 -16.95
CA LEU A 56 14.10 -5.62 -15.79
C LEU A 56 15.18 -4.53 -15.68
N ILE A 57 15.18 -3.82 -14.55
CA ILE A 57 16.04 -2.68 -14.27
C ILE A 57 16.94 -3.01 -13.08
N ILE A 58 18.20 -2.59 -13.14
CA ILE A 58 19.10 -2.63 -11.98
C ILE A 58 19.28 -1.22 -11.43
N TYR A 59 19.05 -1.05 -10.14
CA TYR A 59 19.32 0.21 -9.42
C TYR A 59 20.49 0.02 -8.47
N THR A 60 21.52 0.84 -8.60
CA THR A 60 22.69 0.89 -7.71
C THR A 60 22.68 2.20 -6.90
N PRO A 61 23.53 2.35 -5.87
CA PRO A 61 23.59 3.56 -5.06
C PRO A 61 23.82 4.85 -5.86
N GLU A 62 24.37 4.76 -7.07
CA GLU A 62 24.54 5.89 -7.99
C GLU A 62 23.21 6.46 -8.51
N TYR A 63 22.13 5.66 -8.50
CA TYR A 63 20.80 6.13 -8.89
C TYR A 63 20.18 7.04 -7.82
N GLY A 64 20.41 6.72 -6.54
CA GLY A 64 19.81 7.39 -5.40
C GLY A 64 19.59 6.42 -4.24
N SER A 65 18.84 6.87 -3.23
CA SER A 65 18.53 6.07 -2.05
C SER A 65 17.38 5.08 -2.26
N TYR A 66 16.52 5.29 -3.27
CA TYR A 66 15.35 4.47 -3.54
C TYR A 66 15.12 4.30 -5.05
N THR A 67 14.44 3.21 -5.45
CA THR A 67 14.18 2.92 -6.87
C THR A 67 13.09 3.80 -7.50
N GLY A 68 12.21 4.42 -6.71
CA GLY A 68 11.11 5.26 -7.19
C GLY A 68 9.98 4.51 -7.89
N THR A 69 9.98 3.17 -7.89
CA THR A 69 9.02 2.37 -8.67
C THR A 69 7.64 2.24 -8.02
N ASN A 70 6.62 1.87 -8.80
CA ASN A 70 5.26 1.60 -8.32
C ASN A 70 5.02 0.12 -7.96
N GLU A 71 3.92 -0.14 -7.26
CA GLU A 71 3.49 -1.40 -6.66
C GLU A 71 3.22 -2.55 -7.65
N PHE A 72 3.11 -2.26 -8.94
CA PHE A 72 2.78 -3.28 -9.96
C PHE A 72 3.93 -4.25 -10.29
N GLY A 73 5.16 -3.95 -9.84
CA GLY A 73 6.34 -4.78 -10.11
C GLY A 73 6.72 -5.75 -8.99
N ARG A 74 7.99 -6.15 -8.99
CA ARG A 74 8.68 -6.80 -7.86
C ARG A 74 10.16 -6.43 -7.87
N GLU A 75 10.73 -6.32 -6.68
CA GLU A 75 12.11 -5.95 -6.46
C GLU A 75 12.82 -6.97 -5.55
N ALA A 76 14.08 -7.26 -5.85
CA ALA A 76 14.94 -8.11 -5.04
C ALA A 76 16.21 -7.35 -4.68
N ALA A 77 16.52 -7.29 -3.39
CA ALA A 77 17.70 -6.60 -2.88
C ALA A 77 18.89 -7.57 -2.81
N VAL A 78 20.04 -7.13 -3.31
CA VAL A 78 21.26 -7.94 -3.41
C VAL A 78 22.42 -7.28 -2.67
N ARG A 79 23.12 -8.06 -1.85
CA ARG A 79 24.39 -7.68 -1.21
C ARG A 79 25.39 -8.81 -1.38
N ASN A 80 26.65 -8.47 -1.67
CA ASN A 80 27.72 -9.47 -1.87
C ASN A 80 27.36 -10.57 -2.89
N GLY A 81 26.63 -10.20 -3.96
CA GLY A 81 26.19 -11.14 -5.00
C GLY A 81 25.12 -12.13 -4.54
N ARG A 82 24.43 -11.88 -3.43
CA ARG A 82 23.37 -12.74 -2.89
C ARG A 82 22.09 -11.94 -2.63
N VAL A 83 20.95 -12.49 -3.03
CA VAL A 83 19.64 -11.92 -2.69
C VAL A 83 19.43 -12.05 -1.18
N PHE A 84 19.11 -10.95 -0.51
CA PHE A 84 18.86 -10.95 0.94
C PHE A 84 17.43 -10.52 1.30
N GLY A 85 16.63 -10.05 0.35
CA GLY A 85 15.25 -9.66 0.60
C GLY A 85 14.49 -9.35 -0.70
N PHE A 86 13.17 -9.25 -0.56
CA PHE A 86 12.27 -8.85 -1.64
C PHE A 86 11.37 -7.71 -1.16
N ASN A 87 10.93 -6.89 -2.11
CA ASN A 87 9.91 -5.87 -1.90
C ASN A 87 9.01 -5.80 -3.14
N GLY A 88 7.79 -5.28 -3.02
CA GLY A 88 6.95 -5.02 -4.17
C GLY A 88 7.51 -3.88 -5.05
N ALA A 89 7.90 -2.76 -4.42
CA ALA A 89 8.24 -1.53 -5.11
C ALA A 89 9.00 -0.51 -4.24
N ASN A 90 9.61 0.48 -4.91
CA ASN A 90 10.32 1.61 -4.32
C ASN A 90 11.30 1.21 -3.20
N SER A 91 12.12 0.19 -3.44
CA SER A 91 13.05 -0.37 -2.45
C SER A 91 14.16 0.61 -2.11
N PHE A 92 14.59 0.62 -0.85
CA PHE A 92 15.84 1.24 -0.45
C PHE A 92 17.00 0.55 -1.15
N ILE A 93 17.87 1.34 -1.80
CA ILE A 93 19.03 0.82 -2.51
C ILE A 93 20.19 0.70 -1.50
N PRO A 94 20.66 -0.52 -1.18
CA PRO A 94 21.71 -0.69 -0.19
C PRO A 94 23.02 -0.07 -0.65
N VAL A 95 23.69 0.67 0.23
CA VAL A 95 24.99 1.33 -0.05
C VAL A 95 26.07 0.36 -0.54
N ASP A 96 25.99 -0.91 -0.14
CA ASP A 96 26.89 -2.02 -0.45
C ASP A 96 26.25 -3.05 -1.40
N GLY A 97 25.20 -2.66 -2.13
CA GLY A 97 24.38 -3.58 -2.90
C GLY A 97 23.70 -2.94 -4.10
N TYR A 98 22.66 -3.61 -4.60
CA TYR A 98 21.81 -3.13 -5.70
C TYR A 98 20.42 -3.77 -5.62
N ILE A 99 19.47 -3.20 -6.35
CA ILE A 99 18.11 -3.71 -6.50
C ILE A 99 17.91 -4.24 -7.92
N ILE A 100 17.37 -5.45 -8.02
CA ILE A 100 16.85 -6.04 -9.26
C ILE A 100 15.35 -5.76 -9.29
N SER A 101 14.86 -5.02 -10.27
CA SER A 101 13.49 -4.53 -10.31
C SER A 101 12.80 -4.92 -11.61
N GLY A 102 11.68 -5.63 -11.52
CA GLY A 102 10.97 -6.20 -12.67
C GLY A 102 9.50 -5.80 -12.73
N HIS A 103 8.99 -5.59 -13.95
CA HIS A 103 7.56 -5.46 -14.24
C HIS A 103 7.12 -6.53 -15.25
N GLY A 104 5.85 -6.94 -15.23
CA GLY A 104 5.29 -7.89 -16.22
C GLY A 104 6.12 -9.17 -16.33
N ARG A 105 6.59 -9.51 -17.53
CA ARG A 105 7.45 -10.71 -17.73
C ARG A 105 8.71 -10.74 -16.86
N ALA A 106 9.33 -9.59 -16.59
CA ALA A 106 10.49 -9.51 -15.71
C ALA A 106 10.13 -9.78 -14.24
N LYS A 107 8.97 -9.30 -13.78
CA LYS A 107 8.41 -9.65 -12.46
C LYS A 107 8.19 -11.16 -12.36
N THR A 108 7.59 -11.77 -13.39
CA THR A 108 7.40 -13.23 -13.45
C THR A 108 8.73 -13.96 -13.35
N TRP A 109 9.77 -13.50 -14.04
CA TRP A 109 11.09 -14.11 -13.96
C TRP A 109 11.69 -14.00 -12.55
N ILE A 110 11.61 -12.83 -11.91
CA ILE A 110 12.06 -12.63 -10.52
C ILE A 110 11.35 -13.61 -9.58
N ASN A 111 10.02 -13.73 -9.69
CA ASN A 111 9.22 -14.64 -8.86
C ASN A 111 9.63 -16.11 -9.02
N GLN A 112 9.99 -16.52 -10.23
CA GLN A 112 10.27 -17.93 -10.55
C GLN A 112 11.71 -18.35 -10.30
N ASN A 113 12.65 -17.39 -10.34
CA ASN A 113 14.08 -17.67 -10.46
C ASN A 113 14.95 -16.98 -9.40
N LEU A 114 14.36 -16.18 -8.50
CA LEU A 114 15.05 -15.63 -7.33
C LEU A 114 14.40 -16.11 -6.03
N ILE A 115 15.23 -16.41 -5.04
CA ILE A 115 14.85 -16.64 -3.63
C ILE A 115 15.84 -15.91 -2.72
N GLU A 116 15.48 -15.68 -1.46
CA GLU A 116 16.46 -15.25 -0.45
C GLU A 116 17.58 -16.30 -0.40
N GLY A 117 18.84 -15.84 -0.45
CA GLY A 117 20.02 -16.70 -0.54
C GLY A 117 20.44 -17.10 -1.95
N ALA A 118 19.65 -16.80 -2.99
CA ALA A 118 20.05 -17.01 -4.38
C ALA A 118 21.29 -16.18 -4.71
N PHE A 119 22.25 -16.78 -5.40
CA PHE A 119 23.40 -16.05 -5.92
C PHE A 119 23.00 -15.36 -7.22
N VAL A 120 23.49 -14.13 -7.42
CA VAL A 120 23.21 -13.34 -8.59
C VAL A 120 24.48 -12.73 -9.14
N LYS A 121 24.64 -12.87 -10.45
CA LYS A 121 25.74 -12.28 -11.20
C LYS A 121 25.20 -11.46 -12.36
N ILE A 122 25.78 -10.28 -12.55
CA ILE A 122 25.50 -9.43 -13.71
C ILE A 122 26.68 -9.54 -14.67
N ASP A 123 26.40 -9.87 -15.94
CA ASP A 123 27.33 -9.72 -17.06
C ASP A 123 27.07 -8.36 -17.72
N PRO A 124 27.87 -7.32 -17.41
CA PRO A 124 27.64 -5.98 -17.93
C PRO A 124 27.86 -5.88 -19.44
N ALA A 125 28.71 -6.74 -20.02
CA ALA A 125 29.00 -6.73 -21.46
C ALA A 125 27.80 -7.27 -22.26
N ARG A 126 27.16 -8.34 -21.76
CA ARG A 126 25.97 -8.92 -22.39
C ARG A 126 24.67 -8.31 -21.92
N LYS A 127 24.70 -7.48 -20.87
CA LYS A 127 23.51 -6.97 -20.15
C LYS A 127 22.59 -8.11 -19.71
N VAL A 128 23.18 -9.17 -19.15
CA VAL A 128 22.43 -10.33 -18.67
C VAL A 128 22.61 -10.46 -17.17
N ILE A 129 21.52 -10.80 -16.48
CA ILE A 129 21.55 -11.24 -15.10
C ILE A 129 21.44 -12.77 -15.07
N GLU A 130 22.28 -13.42 -14.27
CA GLU A 130 22.27 -14.85 -14.00
C GLU A 130 21.93 -15.07 -12.53
N SER A 131 20.95 -15.91 -12.25
CA SER A 131 20.57 -16.38 -10.92
C SER A 131 20.98 -17.84 -10.76
N VAL A 132 21.62 -18.16 -9.63
CA VAL A 132 21.98 -19.53 -9.25
C VAL A 132 21.36 -19.84 -7.89
N ILE A 133 20.47 -20.82 -7.87
CA ILE A 133 19.83 -21.34 -6.67
C ILE A 133 20.42 -22.71 -6.37
N THR A 134 20.94 -22.87 -5.16
CA THR A 134 21.51 -24.14 -4.66
C THR A 134 20.86 -24.50 -3.32
N PRO A 135 21.10 -25.71 -2.76
CA PRO A 135 20.69 -26.02 -1.40
C PRO A 135 21.19 -25.02 -0.35
N GLU A 136 22.39 -24.44 -0.53
CA GLU A 136 22.94 -23.38 0.34
C GLU A 136 22.14 -22.07 0.25
N SER A 137 21.44 -21.81 -0.85
CA SER A 137 20.50 -20.69 -0.95
C SER A 137 19.30 -20.91 -0.02
N TYR A 138 18.71 -22.10 -0.02
CA TYR A 138 17.60 -22.43 0.88
C TYR A 138 18.05 -22.50 2.34
N LEU A 139 19.26 -23.00 2.61
CA LEU A 139 19.84 -23.01 3.94
C LEU A 139 20.02 -21.59 4.49
N TYR A 140 20.51 -20.66 3.67
CA TYR A 140 20.62 -19.25 4.03
C TYR A 140 19.24 -18.65 4.38
N LYS A 141 18.21 -18.96 3.58
CA LYS A 141 16.83 -18.54 3.88
C LYS A 141 16.36 -19.10 5.21
N ALA A 142 16.62 -20.37 5.53
CA ALA A 142 16.26 -20.98 6.80
C ALA A 142 16.96 -20.31 8.00
N GLU A 143 18.26 -20.04 7.88
CA GLU A 143 19.04 -19.31 8.90
C GLU A 143 18.47 -17.91 9.14
N HIS A 144 18.17 -17.17 8.07
CA HIS A 144 17.57 -15.85 8.15
C HIS A 144 16.22 -15.90 8.90
N ARG A 145 15.34 -16.85 8.56
CA ARG A 145 14.03 -17.01 9.24
C ARG A 145 14.17 -17.36 10.72
N LEU A 146 15.10 -18.24 11.07
CA LEU A 146 15.41 -18.54 12.47
C LEU A 146 15.84 -17.29 13.24
N ASN A 147 16.72 -16.47 12.66
CA ASN A 147 17.16 -15.23 13.28
C ASN A 147 16.00 -14.25 13.50
N GLU A 148 15.09 -14.11 12.53
CA GLU A 148 13.90 -13.25 12.67
C GLU A 148 12.95 -13.74 13.77
N VAL A 149 12.66 -15.04 13.83
CA VAL A 149 11.85 -15.63 14.90
C VAL A 149 12.47 -15.35 16.27
N GLN A 150 13.79 -15.54 16.40
CA GLN A 150 14.49 -15.30 17.65
C GLN A 150 14.41 -13.83 18.07
N LYS A 151 14.58 -12.89 17.13
CA LYS A 151 14.44 -11.46 17.39
C LYS A 151 13.04 -11.12 17.92
N VAL A 152 11.99 -11.62 17.28
CA VAL A 152 10.58 -11.38 17.69
C VAL A 152 10.30 -11.94 19.09
N ILE A 153 10.70 -13.19 19.37
CA ILE A 153 10.55 -13.78 20.71
C ILE A 153 11.28 -12.92 21.75
N LEU A 154 12.52 -12.53 21.49
CA LEU A 154 13.30 -11.71 22.42
C LEU A 154 12.76 -10.30 22.60
N HIS A 155 12.13 -9.71 21.57
CA HIS A 155 11.45 -8.42 21.67
C HIS A 155 10.27 -8.53 22.65
N TYR A 156 9.35 -9.47 22.43
CA TYR A 156 8.17 -9.60 23.29
C TYR A 156 8.49 -10.07 24.71
N LYS A 157 9.49 -10.95 24.89
CA LYS A 157 9.98 -11.30 26.23
C LYS A 157 10.48 -10.10 27.04
N ARG A 158 11.03 -9.08 26.36
CA ARG A 158 11.53 -7.86 27.01
C ARG A 158 10.44 -6.83 27.26
N ASN A 159 9.49 -6.70 26.33
CA ASN A 159 8.57 -5.57 26.29
C ASN A 159 7.13 -5.91 26.72
N LEU A 160 6.76 -7.19 26.81
CA LEU A 160 5.39 -7.61 27.14
C LEU A 160 5.36 -8.53 28.38
N PRO A 161 4.99 -8.00 29.56
CA PRO A 161 4.81 -8.79 30.76
C PRO A 161 3.79 -9.92 30.55
N GLY A 162 4.12 -11.13 31.01
CA GLY A 162 3.24 -12.30 30.85
C GLY A 162 3.17 -12.87 29.42
N TYR A 163 4.06 -12.46 28.52
CA TYR A 163 4.16 -13.02 27.17
C TYR A 163 4.36 -14.54 27.21
N GLU A 164 3.32 -15.26 26.77
CA GLU A 164 3.34 -16.71 26.54
C GLU A 164 4.09 -16.98 25.23
N TYR A 165 5.08 -17.87 25.23
CA TYR A 165 5.90 -18.13 24.03
C TYR A 165 6.27 -19.61 23.85
N THR A 166 5.65 -20.51 24.60
CA THR A 166 5.99 -21.94 24.63
C THR A 166 5.82 -22.59 23.26
N SER A 167 4.69 -22.35 22.59
CA SER A 167 4.45 -22.89 21.25
C SER A 167 5.47 -22.36 20.23
N ALA A 168 5.77 -21.06 20.27
CA ALA A 168 6.78 -20.44 19.42
C ALA A 168 8.18 -21.04 19.67
N GLN A 169 8.56 -21.22 20.94
CA GLN A 169 9.84 -21.80 21.32
C GLN A 169 9.98 -23.26 20.91
N ASN A 170 8.91 -24.05 21.02
CA ASN A 170 8.91 -25.45 20.61
C ASN A 170 9.13 -25.58 19.10
N TYR A 171 8.39 -24.82 18.30
CA TYR A 171 8.59 -24.80 16.85
C TYR A 171 9.96 -24.25 16.46
N TYR A 172 10.45 -23.21 17.13
CA TYR A 172 11.80 -22.69 16.91
C TYR A 172 12.87 -23.76 17.18
N THR A 173 12.72 -24.52 18.27
CA THR A 173 13.66 -25.59 18.64
C THR A 173 13.66 -26.70 17.61
N SER A 174 12.48 -27.14 17.15
CA SER A 174 12.36 -28.10 16.04
C SER A 174 13.00 -27.56 14.75
N SER A 175 12.72 -26.31 14.39
CA SER A 175 13.30 -25.66 13.21
C SER A 175 14.83 -25.61 13.27
N LEU A 176 15.39 -25.29 14.44
CA LEU A 176 16.82 -25.24 14.68
C LEU A 176 17.47 -26.63 14.57
N GLY A 177 16.82 -27.67 15.09
CA GLY A 177 17.28 -29.06 14.94
C GLY A 177 17.35 -29.48 13.47
N ASN A 178 16.29 -29.25 12.70
CA ASN A 178 16.28 -29.55 11.26
C ASN A 178 17.34 -28.72 10.51
N PHE A 179 17.54 -27.45 10.87
CA PHE A 179 18.60 -26.62 10.28
C PHE A 179 20.02 -27.19 10.54
N GLN A 180 20.27 -27.70 11.74
CA GLN A 180 21.55 -28.33 12.08
C GLN A 180 21.76 -29.65 11.31
N ASN A 181 20.71 -30.47 11.19
CA ASN A 181 20.74 -31.69 10.37
C ASN A 181 20.98 -31.37 8.88
N ALA A 182 20.33 -30.34 8.35
CA ALA A 182 20.56 -29.87 6.99
C ALA A 182 22.02 -29.50 6.75
N LYS A 183 22.64 -28.73 7.67
CA LYS A 183 24.07 -28.41 7.61
C LYS A 183 24.94 -29.66 7.58
N TYR A 184 24.61 -30.65 8.42
CA TYR A 184 25.32 -31.92 8.46
C TYR A 184 25.21 -32.66 7.12
N TYR A 185 24.00 -32.88 6.60
CA TYR A 185 23.81 -33.61 5.34
C TYR A 185 24.44 -32.90 4.13
N LEU A 186 24.40 -31.56 4.07
CA LEU A 186 25.12 -30.79 3.05
C LEU A 186 26.62 -31.01 3.13
N SER A 187 27.20 -31.04 4.32
CA SER A 187 28.64 -31.31 4.49
C SER A 187 29.05 -32.71 4.02
N GLN A 188 28.10 -33.65 3.97
CA GLN A 188 28.30 -35.02 3.48
C GLN A 188 27.95 -35.19 1.99
N GLY A 189 27.55 -34.12 1.29
CA GLY A 189 27.08 -34.19 -0.10
C GLY A 189 25.72 -34.87 -0.27
N ASN A 190 24.96 -35.06 0.81
CA ASN A 190 23.65 -35.70 0.78
C ASN A 190 22.54 -34.67 0.54
N TYR A 191 22.45 -34.18 -0.69
CA TYR A 191 21.59 -33.03 -1.05
C TYR A 191 20.09 -33.28 -0.89
N LYS A 192 19.61 -34.50 -1.12
CA LYS A 192 18.18 -34.83 -0.97
C LYS A 192 17.73 -34.70 0.48
N GLN A 193 18.41 -35.41 1.39
CA GLN A 193 18.13 -35.35 2.83
C GLN A 193 18.35 -33.93 3.38
N ALA A 194 19.38 -33.23 2.91
CA ALA A 194 19.57 -31.83 3.25
C ALA A 194 18.35 -30.98 2.86
N MET A 195 17.81 -31.12 1.65
CA MET A 195 16.64 -30.37 1.21
C MET A 195 15.38 -30.71 2.02
N ASP A 196 15.17 -31.98 2.38
CA ASP A 196 14.04 -32.40 3.23
C ASP A 196 14.10 -31.73 4.62
N GLU A 197 15.30 -31.68 5.21
CA GLU A 197 15.57 -31.00 6.48
C GLU A 197 15.42 -29.47 6.37
N ILE A 198 15.89 -28.86 5.27
CA ILE A 198 15.73 -27.40 5.04
C ILE A 198 14.26 -27.03 4.92
N ASN A 199 13.49 -27.80 4.14
CA ASN A 199 12.05 -27.56 3.98
C ASN A 199 11.31 -27.70 5.32
N SER A 200 11.67 -28.70 6.13
CA SER A 200 11.14 -28.88 7.48
C SER A 200 11.52 -27.70 8.39
N SER A 201 12.76 -27.24 8.33
CA SER A 201 13.22 -26.06 9.07
C SER A 201 12.46 -24.79 8.68
N LEU A 202 12.21 -24.56 7.39
CA LEU A 202 11.44 -23.43 6.89
C LEU A 202 9.97 -23.49 7.36
N LEU A 203 9.34 -24.66 7.28
CA LEU A 203 7.97 -24.86 7.78
C LEU A 203 7.86 -24.59 9.29
N PHE A 204 8.78 -25.13 10.09
CA PHE A 204 8.76 -24.93 11.53
C PHE A 204 9.14 -23.51 11.94
N SER A 205 10.05 -22.83 11.23
CA SER A 205 10.36 -21.43 11.51
C SER A 205 9.18 -20.52 11.17
N GLN A 206 8.43 -20.79 10.10
CA GLN A 206 7.19 -20.06 9.80
C GLN A 206 6.16 -20.23 10.92
N LYS A 207 5.90 -21.46 11.37
CA LYS A 207 5.02 -21.71 12.53
C LYS A 207 5.52 -20.99 13.77
N ALA A 208 6.82 -21.10 14.07
CA ALA A 208 7.41 -20.40 15.21
C ALA A 208 7.19 -18.88 15.13
N PHE A 209 7.32 -18.29 13.94
CA PHE A 209 7.06 -16.87 13.71
C PHE A 209 5.60 -16.50 14.00
N TYR A 210 4.65 -17.26 13.48
CA TYR A 210 3.22 -16.99 13.66
C TYR A 210 2.82 -17.06 15.14
N TYR A 211 3.31 -18.07 15.85
CA TYR A 211 3.08 -18.21 17.29
C TYR A 211 3.89 -17.21 18.13
N ALA A 212 4.96 -16.61 17.60
CA ALA A 212 5.77 -15.65 18.35
C ALA A 212 5.07 -14.29 18.50
N ILE A 213 4.12 -13.95 17.64
CA ILE A 213 3.50 -12.62 17.66
C ILE A 213 2.19 -12.67 18.46
N PRO A 214 2.10 -12.00 19.62
CA PRO A 214 0.91 -12.03 20.47
C PRO A 214 -0.20 -11.14 19.91
N ALA A 215 -1.42 -11.38 20.38
CA ALA A 215 -2.52 -10.44 20.28
C ALA A 215 -2.44 -9.34 21.34
N TYR A 216 -2.96 -8.18 20.99
CA TYR A 216 -3.20 -7.06 21.91
C TYR A 216 -4.71 -6.91 22.11
N ARG A 217 -5.15 -6.68 23.36
CA ARG A 217 -6.59 -6.65 23.71
C ARG A 217 -7.34 -5.46 23.14
N ASP A 218 -6.70 -4.30 23.11
CA ASP A 218 -7.32 -3.03 22.73
C ASP A 218 -6.79 -2.49 21.40
N GLU A 219 -6.18 -3.35 20.59
CA GLU A 219 -5.69 -2.98 19.26
C GLU A 219 -6.84 -2.98 18.25
N PHE A 220 -6.88 -1.93 17.43
CA PHE A 220 -7.89 -1.81 16.38
C PHE A 220 -7.53 -2.70 15.18
N HIS A 221 -8.43 -3.61 14.77
CA HIS A 221 -8.23 -4.50 13.62
C HIS A 221 -9.26 -4.22 12.52
N GLY A 222 -8.80 -3.50 11.49
CA GLY A 222 -9.60 -3.06 10.36
C GLY A 222 -9.36 -3.85 9.07
N VAL A 223 -10.33 -3.80 8.17
CA VAL A 223 -10.16 -4.19 6.75
C VAL A 223 -10.94 -3.24 5.84
N TRP A 224 -10.34 -2.81 4.73
CA TRP A 224 -11.10 -2.16 3.64
C TRP A 224 -11.84 -3.19 2.82
N LEU A 225 -13.11 -2.92 2.53
CA LEU A 225 -14.00 -3.84 1.86
C LEU A 225 -14.85 -3.10 0.84
N ARG A 226 -14.64 -3.43 -0.45
CA ARG A 226 -15.60 -3.12 -1.51
C ARG A 226 -16.71 -4.17 -1.50
N PRO A 227 -17.98 -3.80 -1.29
CA PRO A 227 -19.06 -4.77 -1.25
C PRO A 227 -19.31 -5.34 -2.65
N VAL A 228 -19.49 -6.66 -2.71
CA VAL A 228 -19.89 -7.41 -3.92
C VAL A 228 -21.06 -8.36 -3.64
N GLU A 229 -21.43 -8.48 -2.37
CA GLU A 229 -22.46 -9.35 -1.84
C GLU A 229 -23.85 -8.91 -2.29
N LYS A 230 -24.65 -9.87 -2.71
CA LYS A 230 -25.95 -9.64 -3.36
C LYS A 230 -27.14 -9.79 -2.44
N ASN A 231 -26.92 -10.33 -1.24
CA ASN A 231 -27.96 -10.65 -0.28
C ASN A 231 -27.38 -10.79 1.13
N THR A 232 -28.26 -10.83 2.14
CA THR A 232 -27.91 -11.02 3.55
C THR A 232 -27.04 -12.25 3.82
N ALA A 233 -27.26 -13.38 3.12
CA ALA A 233 -26.52 -14.61 3.41
C ALA A 233 -25.05 -14.49 2.99
N GLU A 234 -24.77 -13.85 1.87
CA GLU A 234 -23.41 -13.54 1.42
C GLU A 234 -22.72 -12.55 2.37
N ILE A 235 -23.42 -11.50 2.82
CA ILE A 235 -22.91 -10.57 3.85
C ILE A 235 -22.53 -11.33 5.11
N ILE A 236 -23.41 -12.21 5.60
CA ILE A 236 -23.17 -13.05 6.78
C ILE A 236 -21.91 -13.91 6.59
N GLN A 237 -21.75 -14.55 5.43
CA GLN A 237 -20.59 -15.38 5.16
C GLN A 237 -19.29 -14.57 5.19
N THR A 238 -19.27 -13.38 4.59
CA THR A 238 -18.10 -12.49 4.62
C THR A 238 -17.80 -12.02 6.04
N LEU A 239 -18.81 -11.63 6.81
CA LEU A 239 -18.65 -11.23 8.22
C LEU A 239 -18.12 -12.36 9.10
N ASP A 240 -18.65 -13.58 8.94
CA ASP A 240 -18.20 -14.75 9.71
C ASP A 240 -16.75 -15.14 9.37
N LYS A 241 -16.36 -15.01 8.09
CA LYS A 241 -14.98 -15.18 7.62
C LYS A 241 -14.05 -14.17 8.29
N LEU A 242 -14.41 -12.89 8.26
CA LEU A 242 -13.61 -11.82 8.88
C LEU A 242 -13.53 -11.97 10.41
N LYS A 243 -14.66 -12.24 11.07
CA LYS A 243 -14.70 -12.39 12.54
C LYS A 243 -13.77 -13.49 13.04
N ARG A 244 -13.63 -14.60 12.29
CA ARG A 244 -12.70 -15.69 12.63
C ARG A 244 -11.27 -15.20 12.77
N THR A 245 -10.84 -14.27 11.92
CA THR A 245 -9.48 -13.70 11.92
C THR A 245 -9.19 -12.77 13.10
N GLY A 246 -10.20 -12.34 13.84
CA GLY A 246 -10.07 -11.29 14.87
C GLY A 246 -10.23 -9.86 14.33
N ILE A 247 -10.48 -9.70 13.02
CA ILE A 247 -10.94 -8.44 12.43
C ILE A 247 -12.35 -8.16 12.95
N ASP A 248 -12.57 -6.94 13.43
CA ASP A 248 -13.83 -6.49 14.02
C ASP A 248 -14.24 -5.09 13.55
N ASN A 249 -13.44 -4.42 12.70
CA ASN A 249 -13.77 -3.13 12.10
C ASN A 249 -13.76 -3.25 10.56
N ILE A 250 -14.86 -2.87 9.92
CA ILE A 250 -15.03 -2.94 8.46
C ILE A 250 -15.10 -1.54 7.91
N PHE A 251 -14.16 -1.19 7.03
CA PHE A 251 -14.18 0.04 6.25
C PHE A 251 -14.94 -0.26 4.95
N LEU A 252 -16.26 -0.14 5.01
CA LEU A 252 -17.17 -0.54 3.94
C LEU A 252 -17.27 0.57 2.89
N GLU A 253 -16.86 0.29 1.66
CA GLU A 253 -16.90 1.25 0.55
C GLU A 253 -18.36 1.60 0.20
N THR A 254 -18.80 2.76 0.69
CA THR A 254 -20.23 3.11 0.75
C THR A 254 -20.62 4.15 -0.31
N TYR A 255 -19.72 5.09 -0.56
CA TYR A 255 -19.80 6.04 -1.68
C TYR A 255 -18.50 5.99 -2.45
N TYR A 256 -18.56 5.50 -3.67
CA TYR A 256 -17.40 5.34 -4.54
C TYR A 256 -17.75 5.53 -6.00
N GLN A 257 -16.78 6.04 -6.75
CA GLN A 257 -16.92 6.31 -8.18
C GLN A 257 -18.15 7.16 -8.55
N GLY A 258 -18.57 8.06 -7.64
CA GLY A 258 -19.75 8.91 -7.87
C GLY A 258 -21.11 8.26 -7.56
N TYR A 259 -21.16 7.08 -6.93
CA TYR A 259 -22.41 6.38 -6.62
C TYR A 259 -22.45 5.89 -5.17
N THR A 260 -23.66 5.79 -4.61
CA THR A 260 -23.94 5.15 -3.32
C THR A 260 -24.26 3.67 -3.50
N ILE A 261 -23.97 2.85 -2.48
CA ILE A 261 -24.45 1.46 -2.42
C ILE A 261 -25.91 1.35 -1.97
N PHE A 262 -26.42 2.39 -1.30
CA PHE A 262 -27.75 2.47 -0.69
C PHE A 262 -28.64 3.49 -1.42
N PRO A 263 -29.98 3.38 -1.33
CA PRO A 263 -30.90 4.35 -1.95
C PRO A 263 -30.81 5.71 -1.28
N SER A 264 -30.16 6.68 -1.92
CA SER A 264 -29.90 8.01 -1.34
C SER A 264 -30.91 9.08 -1.77
N SER A 265 -31.49 9.75 -0.78
CA SER A 265 -32.31 10.95 -0.95
C SER A 265 -31.47 12.15 -1.42
N THR A 266 -30.20 12.24 -1.00
CA THR A 266 -29.28 13.27 -1.51
C THR A 266 -29.02 13.06 -3.00
N MET A 267 -28.73 11.83 -3.43
CA MET A 267 -28.54 11.52 -4.86
C MET A 267 -29.78 11.93 -5.68
N THR A 268 -30.98 11.65 -5.17
CA THR A 268 -32.25 12.05 -5.80
C THR A 268 -32.40 13.56 -5.89
N THR A 269 -32.09 14.29 -4.81
CA THR A 269 -32.17 15.76 -4.75
C THR A 269 -31.30 16.42 -5.81
N TYR A 270 -30.12 15.84 -6.07
CA TYR A 270 -29.20 16.30 -7.10
C TYR A 270 -29.45 15.66 -8.48
N SER A 271 -30.60 14.99 -8.67
CA SER A 271 -30.98 14.36 -9.94
C SER A 271 -29.95 13.36 -10.46
N LEU A 272 -29.24 12.70 -9.54
CA LEU A 272 -28.24 11.67 -9.82
C LEU A 272 -28.87 10.28 -9.74
N THR A 273 -28.14 9.29 -10.25
CA THR A 273 -28.50 7.88 -10.10
C THR A 273 -28.65 7.54 -8.61
N LEU A 274 -29.83 7.03 -8.23
CA LEU A 274 -30.24 6.78 -6.83
C LEU A 274 -29.23 5.93 -6.03
N GLN A 275 -28.71 4.88 -6.65
CA GLN A 275 -27.69 3.97 -6.13
C GLN A 275 -27.11 3.14 -7.27
N ARG A 276 -25.99 2.44 -7.04
CA ARG A 276 -25.38 1.54 -8.04
C ARG A 276 -26.34 0.45 -8.52
N ALA A 277 -26.23 0.11 -9.80
CA ALA A 277 -27.15 -0.80 -10.48
C ALA A 277 -27.20 -2.19 -9.85
N GLU A 278 -26.06 -2.73 -9.42
CA GLU A 278 -25.97 -4.06 -8.82
C GLU A 278 -26.65 -4.18 -7.44
N PHE A 279 -26.94 -3.05 -6.78
CA PHE A 279 -27.60 -3.01 -5.49
C PHE A 279 -29.08 -2.61 -5.57
N GLN A 280 -29.60 -2.32 -6.77
CA GLN A 280 -30.98 -1.86 -6.94
C GLN A 280 -31.99 -2.84 -6.32
N GLY A 281 -33.02 -2.27 -5.69
CA GLY A 281 -34.11 -3.03 -5.07
C GLY A 281 -33.89 -3.38 -3.60
N TRP A 282 -32.73 -3.02 -3.00
CA TRP A 282 -32.48 -3.18 -1.57
C TRP A 282 -31.47 -2.15 -1.03
N ASP A 283 -31.25 -2.16 0.29
CA ASP A 283 -30.30 -1.30 0.99
C ASP A 283 -29.19 -2.15 1.62
N PRO A 284 -28.04 -2.33 0.93
CA PRO A 284 -26.91 -3.07 1.43
C PRO A 284 -26.27 -2.44 2.67
N LEU A 285 -26.17 -1.11 2.75
CA LEU A 285 -25.52 -0.43 3.87
C LEU A 285 -26.23 -0.77 5.18
N LYS A 286 -27.56 -0.69 5.18
CA LYS A 286 -28.39 -1.07 6.32
C LYS A 286 -28.15 -2.52 6.74
N GLU A 287 -28.09 -3.43 5.77
CA GLU A 287 -27.93 -4.85 6.07
C GLU A 287 -26.53 -5.19 6.58
N TRP A 288 -25.48 -4.59 6.03
CA TRP A 288 -24.11 -4.71 6.52
C TRP A 288 -24.00 -4.29 7.98
N ILE A 289 -24.54 -3.12 8.33
CA ILE A 289 -24.53 -2.59 9.71
C ILE A 289 -25.27 -3.56 10.65
N ASN A 290 -26.51 -3.93 10.31
CA ASN A 290 -27.31 -4.83 11.14
C ASN A 290 -26.63 -6.18 11.40
N GLN A 291 -26.00 -6.76 10.38
CA GLN A 291 -25.37 -8.08 10.50
C GLN A 291 -23.99 -8.02 11.17
N ALA A 292 -23.25 -6.93 10.99
CA ALA A 292 -21.98 -6.69 11.66
C ALA A 292 -22.18 -6.47 13.17
N HIS A 293 -23.14 -5.64 13.56
CA HIS A 293 -23.44 -5.35 14.96
C HIS A 293 -23.87 -6.61 15.74
N LYS A 294 -24.65 -7.51 15.13
CA LYS A 294 -24.99 -8.83 15.72
C LYS A 294 -23.76 -9.69 16.06
N ARG A 295 -22.60 -9.39 15.47
CA ARG A 295 -21.33 -10.11 15.64
C ARG A 295 -20.32 -9.30 16.47
N ASN A 296 -20.75 -8.20 17.08
CA ASN A 296 -19.88 -7.22 17.73
C ASN A 296 -18.75 -6.80 16.79
N MET A 297 -19.11 -6.44 15.56
CA MET A 297 -18.22 -5.83 14.57
C MET A 297 -18.75 -4.43 14.25
N LYS A 298 -17.84 -3.52 13.93
CA LYS A 298 -18.12 -2.12 13.65
C LYS A 298 -18.06 -1.85 12.15
N VAL A 299 -18.93 -0.97 11.66
CA VAL A 299 -18.93 -0.51 10.25
C VAL A 299 -18.55 0.96 10.18
N HIS A 300 -17.39 1.19 9.56
CA HIS A 300 -16.88 2.50 9.21
C HIS A 300 -17.19 2.75 7.73
N VAL A 301 -17.85 3.87 7.44
CA VAL A 301 -18.16 4.30 6.07
C VAL A 301 -16.87 4.68 5.37
N TRP A 302 -16.41 3.88 4.40
CA TRP A 302 -15.34 4.28 3.50
C TRP A 302 -15.93 5.11 2.35
N PHE A 303 -15.57 6.39 2.31
CA PHE A 303 -16.19 7.42 1.48
C PHE A 303 -15.16 8.07 0.56
N GLN A 304 -15.28 7.88 -0.75
CA GLN A 304 -14.43 8.56 -1.74
C GLN A 304 -14.94 9.99 -1.97
N ALA A 305 -14.22 10.99 -1.47
CA ALA A 305 -14.66 12.38 -1.52
C ALA A 305 -14.65 12.97 -2.93
N PHE A 306 -13.46 13.30 -3.45
CA PHE A 306 -13.34 14.01 -4.73
C PHE A 306 -13.14 13.08 -5.92
N TYR A 307 -13.00 11.77 -5.72
CA TYR A 307 -12.86 10.82 -6.83
C TYR A 307 -14.22 10.39 -7.36
N ALA A 308 -14.44 10.58 -8.66
CA ALA A 308 -15.70 10.29 -9.35
C ALA A 308 -15.59 9.07 -10.28
N GLY A 309 -14.57 8.22 -10.11
CA GLY A 309 -14.46 6.98 -10.87
C GLY A 309 -13.95 7.14 -12.29
N ASN A 310 -13.95 6.05 -13.05
CA ASN A 310 -13.32 5.93 -14.37
C ASN A 310 -14.32 5.62 -15.49
N ASP A 311 -15.62 5.75 -15.22
CA ASP A 311 -16.66 5.65 -16.24
C ASP A 311 -16.48 6.75 -17.30
N ASP A 312 -16.87 6.47 -18.55
CA ASP A 312 -16.98 7.51 -19.58
C ASP A 312 -18.15 8.43 -19.23
N VAL A 313 -17.86 9.47 -18.45
CA VAL A 313 -18.88 10.38 -17.88
C VAL A 313 -19.74 11.08 -18.93
N LYS A 314 -19.33 11.11 -20.20
CA LYS A 314 -20.13 11.67 -21.31
C LYS A 314 -21.25 10.72 -21.77
N LYS A 315 -21.19 9.44 -21.39
CA LYS A 315 -22.09 8.38 -21.83
C LYS A 315 -22.81 7.68 -20.68
N THR A 316 -22.74 8.24 -19.47
CA THR A 316 -23.32 7.64 -18.27
C THR A 316 -24.37 8.58 -17.66
N PRO A 317 -25.62 8.57 -18.18
CA PRO A 317 -26.71 9.35 -17.62
C PRO A 317 -26.87 9.13 -16.11
N GLY A 318 -27.06 10.22 -15.37
CA GLY A 318 -27.21 10.19 -13.91
C GLY A 318 -25.89 10.11 -13.12
N HIS A 319 -24.74 9.94 -13.79
CA HIS A 319 -23.43 10.13 -13.16
C HIS A 319 -23.21 11.62 -12.82
N ILE A 320 -22.54 11.90 -11.69
CA ILE A 320 -22.37 13.27 -11.18
C ILE A 320 -21.73 14.23 -12.19
N LEU A 321 -20.72 13.78 -12.94
CA LEU A 321 -20.06 14.59 -13.98
C LEU A 321 -20.75 14.52 -15.35
N PHE A 322 -21.78 13.68 -15.51
CA PHE A 322 -22.70 13.80 -16.64
C PHE A 322 -23.70 14.93 -16.40
N VAL A 323 -24.26 14.97 -15.17
CA VAL A 323 -25.28 15.96 -14.77
C VAL A 323 -24.65 17.34 -14.52
N TYR A 324 -23.47 17.37 -13.88
CA TYR A 324 -22.74 18.58 -13.53
C TYR A 324 -21.30 18.54 -14.08
N PRO A 325 -21.09 18.62 -15.40
CA PRO A 325 -19.75 18.59 -15.99
C PRO A 325 -18.85 19.72 -15.47
N GLU A 326 -19.41 20.87 -15.08
CA GLU A 326 -18.70 22.01 -14.51
C GLU A 326 -18.18 21.76 -13.08
N TRP A 327 -18.55 20.65 -12.45
CA TRP A 327 -18.00 20.23 -11.17
C TRP A 327 -16.67 19.48 -11.30
N ALA A 328 -16.23 19.18 -12.53
CA ALA A 328 -14.97 18.49 -12.76
C ALA A 328 -13.76 19.34 -12.33
N ASN A 329 -12.78 18.66 -11.75
CA ASN A 329 -11.46 19.21 -11.54
C ASN A 329 -10.72 19.31 -12.88
N VAL A 330 -9.87 20.32 -13.02
CA VAL A 330 -9.24 20.65 -14.30
C VAL A 330 -7.72 20.67 -14.13
N GLN A 331 -7.05 19.90 -14.97
CA GLN A 331 -5.60 19.93 -15.11
C GLN A 331 -5.17 21.15 -15.93
N ARG A 332 -4.04 21.77 -15.60
CA ARG A 332 -3.57 23.01 -16.23
C ARG A 332 -3.53 22.93 -17.75
N ARG A 333 -2.96 21.86 -18.30
CA ARG A 333 -2.88 21.64 -19.76
C ARG A 333 -4.24 21.59 -20.45
N ASN A 334 -5.31 21.33 -19.70
CA ASN A 334 -6.69 21.23 -20.15
C ASN A 334 -7.55 22.41 -19.68
N ALA A 335 -6.95 23.52 -19.22
CA ALA A 335 -7.69 24.65 -18.65
C ALA A 335 -8.58 25.42 -19.64
N MET A 336 -8.45 25.13 -20.93
CA MET A 336 -9.29 25.68 -22.00
C MET A 336 -10.29 24.66 -22.55
N GLU A 337 -10.25 23.42 -22.08
CA GLU A 337 -11.24 22.40 -22.45
C GLU A 337 -12.56 22.65 -21.73
N ASP A 338 -13.67 22.41 -22.39
CA ASP A 338 -15.03 22.56 -21.87
C ASP A 338 -15.64 21.24 -21.37
N VAL A 339 -14.84 20.17 -21.38
CA VAL A 339 -15.26 18.82 -21.01
C VAL A 339 -14.44 18.28 -19.83
N PRO A 340 -15.04 17.47 -18.94
CA PRO A 340 -14.29 16.74 -17.92
C PRO A 340 -13.20 15.87 -18.54
N MET A 341 -12.01 15.86 -17.93
CA MET A 341 -10.87 15.06 -18.37
C MET A 341 -10.36 14.15 -17.25
N PRO A 342 -10.05 12.87 -17.55
CA PRO A 342 -9.57 11.94 -16.54
C PRO A 342 -8.10 12.18 -16.20
N SER A 343 -7.71 11.76 -15.01
CA SER A 343 -6.32 11.75 -14.57
C SER A 343 -5.62 10.45 -14.95
N GLY A 344 -4.65 10.54 -15.87
CA GLY A 344 -3.83 9.38 -16.27
C GLY A 344 -2.96 8.82 -15.12
N SER A 345 -2.64 9.61 -14.11
CA SER A 345 -1.85 9.19 -12.93
C SER A 345 -2.71 8.52 -11.84
N GLU A 346 -4.03 8.53 -11.98
CA GLU A 346 -4.99 8.05 -10.97
C GLU A 346 -6.02 7.11 -11.65
N HIS A 347 -5.50 6.07 -12.30
CA HIS A 347 -6.29 5.01 -12.94
C HIS A 347 -7.28 5.50 -14.03
N ASN A 348 -6.93 6.59 -14.72
CA ASN A 348 -7.81 7.26 -15.69
C ASN A 348 -9.15 7.68 -15.08
N GLY A 349 -9.18 8.00 -13.79
CA GLY A 349 -10.38 8.44 -13.11
C GLY A 349 -10.58 9.95 -13.14
N TYR A 350 -11.84 10.36 -13.08
CA TYR A 350 -12.29 11.74 -12.98
C TYR A 350 -12.35 12.18 -11.52
N PHE A 351 -12.20 13.48 -11.30
CA PHE A 351 -12.26 14.07 -9.98
C PHE A 351 -13.20 15.27 -9.98
N LEU A 352 -13.91 15.45 -8.88
CA LEU A 352 -14.66 16.66 -8.57
C LEU A 352 -13.67 17.74 -8.10
N ASP A 353 -14.01 19.01 -8.35
CA ASP A 353 -13.18 20.14 -7.95
C ASP A 353 -13.41 20.53 -6.49
N PRO A 354 -12.39 20.43 -5.62
CA PRO A 354 -12.48 20.89 -4.24
C PRO A 354 -12.78 22.38 -4.10
N ALA A 355 -12.44 23.24 -5.07
CA ALA A 355 -12.71 24.67 -4.99
C ALA A 355 -14.19 25.02 -5.24
N ASN A 356 -14.94 24.20 -5.97
CA ASN A 356 -16.36 24.37 -6.15
C ASN A 356 -17.13 24.12 -4.83
N HIS A 357 -17.76 25.15 -4.28
CA HIS A 357 -18.49 25.05 -3.01
C HIS A 357 -19.72 24.15 -3.10
N LEU A 358 -20.34 24.02 -4.28
CA LEU A 358 -21.49 23.13 -4.49
C LEU A 358 -21.08 21.66 -4.39
N VAL A 359 -19.87 21.31 -4.86
CA VAL A 359 -19.27 19.98 -4.67
C VAL A 359 -19.11 19.71 -3.17
N ARG A 360 -18.50 20.63 -2.42
CA ARG A 360 -18.29 20.44 -0.98
C ARG A 360 -19.62 20.29 -0.24
N GLN A 361 -20.62 21.10 -0.58
CA GLN A 361 -21.96 21.02 -0.01
C GLN A 361 -22.65 19.69 -0.31
N PHE A 362 -22.56 19.19 -1.55
CA PHE A 362 -23.10 17.89 -1.93
C PHE A 362 -22.47 16.76 -1.09
N LEU A 363 -21.13 16.72 -1.01
CA LEU A 363 -20.42 15.68 -0.25
C LEU A 363 -20.78 15.73 1.25
N LEU A 364 -20.83 16.92 1.85
CA LEU A 364 -21.25 17.10 3.24
C LEU A 364 -22.71 16.70 3.47
N SER A 365 -23.60 16.95 2.51
CA SER A 365 -25.02 16.56 2.59
C SER A 365 -25.16 15.03 2.55
N LEU A 366 -24.39 14.36 1.70
CA LEU A 366 -24.39 12.90 1.62
C LEU A 366 -23.81 12.26 2.90
N ILE A 367 -22.74 12.82 3.46
CA ILE A 367 -22.20 12.39 4.76
C ILE A 367 -23.23 12.59 5.88
N THR A 368 -23.94 13.73 5.87
CA THR A 368 -25.01 14.02 6.84
C THR A 368 -26.13 13.00 6.73
N GLU A 369 -26.57 12.66 5.52
CA GLU A 369 -27.59 11.64 5.28
C GLU A 369 -27.17 10.29 5.86
N ILE A 370 -25.94 9.83 5.56
CA ILE A 370 -25.44 8.55 6.05
C ILE A 370 -25.40 8.52 7.58
N THR A 371 -24.79 9.52 8.21
CA THR A 371 -24.58 9.54 9.67
C THR A 371 -25.86 9.80 10.48
N SER A 372 -26.87 10.42 9.86
CA SER A 372 -28.18 10.65 10.48
C SER A 372 -29.12 9.46 10.35
N ASN A 373 -29.05 8.72 9.24
CA ASN A 373 -30.01 7.65 8.92
C ASN A 373 -29.50 6.25 9.26
N TYR A 374 -28.19 6.07 9.43
CA TYR A 374 -27.55 4.78 9.69
C TYR A 374 -26.76 4.80 11.00
N ASP A 375 -26.75 3.67 11.70
CA ASP A 375 -25.98 3.47 12.94
C ASP A 375 -24.54 3.05 12.62
N VAL A 376 -23.80 3.95 11.98
CA VAL A 376 -22.40 3.74 11.60
C VAL A 376 -21.47 4.02 12.76
N ASP A 377 -20.39 3.26 12.86
CA ASP A 377 -19.40 3.40 13.94
C ASP A 377 -18.28 4.40 13.61
N GLY A 378 -18.10 4.70 12.32
CA GLY A 378 -17.09 5.64 11.87
C GLY A 378 -17.28 6.11 10.43
N LEU A 379 -16.51 7.14 10.09
CA LEU A 379 -16.34 7.68 8.75
C LEU A 379 -14.84 7.60 8.42
N ASN A 380 -14.49 6.96 7.31
CA ASN A 380 -13.16 6.96 6.74
C ASN A 380 -13.17 7.69 5.41
N ILE A 381 -12.71 8.94 5.43
CA ILE A 381 -12.69 9.80 4.26
C ILE A 381 -11.45 9.48 3.40
N ASP A 382 -11.69 9.10 2.16
CA ASP A 382 -10.67 8.78 1.16
C ASP A 382 -10.79 9.72 -0.04
N TYR A 383 -9.76 9.77 -0.88
CA TYR A 383 -9.66 10.68 -2.02
C TYR A 383 -9.98 12.15 -1.66
N VAL A 384 -9.74 12.53 -0.41
CA VAL A 384 -9.83 13.91 0.09
C VAL A 384 -8.55 14.66 -0.28
N ARG A 385 -8.36 14.84 -1.59
CA ARG A 385 -7.15 15.38 -2.22
C ARG A 385 -7.39 15.71 -3.69
N TYR A 386 -6.44 16.41 -4.30
CA TYR A 386 -6.37 16.54 -5.76
C TYR A 386 -5.72 15.29 -6.40
N PRO A 387 -5.87 15.10 -7.73
CA PRO A 387 -5.15 14.06 -8.45
C PRO A 387 -3.62 14.28 -8.37
N LYS A 388 -2.83 13.20 -8.43
CA LYS A 388 -1.37 13.30 -8.41
C LYS A 388 -0.83 14.03 -9.64
N SER A 389 -0.11 15.11 -9.40
CA SER A 389 0.77 15.75 -10.38
C SER A 389 2.13 15.06 -10.45
N LEU A 390 2.90 15.38 -11.50
CA LEU A 390 4.31 15.02 -11.54
C LEU A 390 5.06 15.71 -10.38
N THR A 391 6.32 15.37 -10.16
CA THR A 391 7.18 16.08 -9.20
C THR A 391 7.88 17.26 -9.91
N PRO A 392 8.27 18.33 -9.18
CA PRO A 392 8.87 19.55 -9.77
C PRO A 392 10.09 19.31 -10.67
N ASP A 393 10.88 18.28 -10.39
CA ASP A 393 12.07 17.88 -11.15
C ASP A 393 11.76 17.21 -12.50
N VAL A 394 10.50 16.86 -12.76
CA VAL A 394 10.09 16.17 -13.98
C VAL A 394 9.59 17.16 -15.05
N PRO A 395 10.12 17.12 -16.29
CA PRO A 395 9.61 17.94 -17.39
C PRO A 395 8.11 17.78 -17.59
N GLY A 396 7.40 18.91 -17.70
CA GLY A 396 5.93 18.93 -17.80
C GLY A 396 5.21 19.01 -16.45
N TYR A 397 5.92 19.16 -15.33
CA TYR A 397 5.32 19.34 -14.01
C TYR A 397 4.20 20.38 -13.97
N ILE A 398 4.49 21.62 -14.39
CA ILE A 398 3.54 22.72 -14.35
C ILE A 398 2.24 22.35 -15.07
N GLU A 399 2.36 21.79 -16.28
CA GLU A 399 1.22 21.35 -17.10
C GLU A 399 0.44 20.17 -16.51
N SER A 400 1.09 19.39 -15.64
CA SER A 400 0.46 18.29 -14.90
C SER A 400 -0.29 18.72 -13.65
N THR A 401 -0.19 20.00 -13.24
CA THR A 401 -0.81 20.51 -12.01
C THR A 401 -2.34 20.62 -12.13
N TRP A 402 -3.06 20.37 -11.03
CA TRP A 402 -4.53 20.36 -10.98
C TRP A 402 -5.12 21.56 -10.23
N GLY A 403 -6.43 21.76 -10.38
CA GLY A 403 -7.19 22.83 -9.72
C GLY A 403 -7.36 24.10 -10.56
N TYR A 404 -7.40 23.98 -11.89
CA TYR A 404 -7.61 25.11 -12.81
C TYR A 404 -9.05 25.23 -13.30
N SER A 405 -10.02 24.76 -12.50
CA SER A 405 -11.44 24.96 -12.79
C SER A 405 -11.76 26.47 -12.83
N LYS A 406 -12.88 26.82 -13.46
CA LYS A 406 -13.35 28.21 -13.47
C LYS A 406 -13.56 28.73 -12.04
N TYR A 407 -14.12 27.92 -11.15
CA TYR A 407 -14.32 28.26 -9.74
C TYR A 407 -13.00 28.63 -9.05
N ALA A 408 -11.99 27.78 -9.18
CA ALA A 408 -10.70 27.99 -8.54
C ALA A 408 -9.96 29.22 -9.10
N ARG A 409 -9.98 29.38 -10.42
CA ARG A 409 -9.33 30.51 -11.12
C ARG A 409 -9.97 31.84 -10.78
N ASP A 410 -11.30 31.92 -10.82
CA ASP A 410 -12.04 33.15 -10.54
C ASP A 410 -11.88 33.58 -9.08
N GLU A 411 -12.00 32.64 -8.13
CA GLU A 411 -11.83 32.94 -6.71
C GLU A 411 -10.40 33.41 -6.41
N PHE A 412 -9.38 32.72 -6.94
CA PHE A 412 -7.99 33.12 -6.71
C PHE A 412 -7.64 34.45 -7.38
N ASN A 413 -8.14 34.70 -8.60
CA ASN A 413 -7.97 35.98 -9.28
C ASN A 413 -8.65 37.12 -8.50
N LYS A 414 -9.83 36.88 -7.93
CA LYS A 414 -10.49 37.86 -7.05
C LYS A 414 -9.67 38.18 -5.80
N LEU A 415 -8.98 37.19 -5.23
CA LEU A 415 -8.16 37.36 -4.03
C LEU A 415 -6.81 38.06 -4.31
N THR A 416 -6.24 37.85 -5.49
CA THR A 416 -4.84 38.23 -5.78
C THR A 416 -4.65 39.19 -6.95
N GLY A 417 -5.69 39.42 -7.75
CA GLY A 417 -5.63 40.17 -9.01
C GLY A 417 -4.92 39.44 -10.15
N LYS A 418 -4.65 38.13 -10.02
CA LYS A 418 -3.96 37.33 -11.04
C LYS A 418 -4.64 35.99 -11.30
N ASP A 419 -4.87 35.68 -12.58
CA ASP A 419 -5.28 34.34 -13.01
C ASP A 419 -4.12 33.34 -12.79
N PRO A 420 -4.34 32.22 -12.07
CA PRO A 420 -3.29 31.25 -11.80
C PRO A 420 -2.74 30.54 -13.04
N LEU A 421 -3.39 30.62 -14.21
CA LEU A 421 -2.77 30.17 -15.47
C LEU A 421 -1.51 30.95 -15.84
N HIS A 422 -1.32 32.15 -15.29
CA HIS A 422 -0.11 32.95 -15.52
C HIS A 422 0.90 32.85 -14.35
N ILE A 423 0.68 31.92 -13.43
CA ILE A 423 1.53 31.66 -12.26
C ILE A 423 2.21 30.29 -12.45
N ASN A 424 3.53 30.24 -12.24
CA ASN A 424 4.36 29.04 -12.24
C ASN A 424 5.34 29.08 -11.06
N GLU A 425 6.17 28.06 -10.88
CA GLU A 425 7.11 27.94 -9.74
C GLU A 425 7.97 29.17 -9.46
N GLY A 426 8.37 29.92 -10.48
CA GLY A 426 9.20 31.12 -10.32
C GLY A 426 8.42 32.37 -9.91
N HIS A 427 7.09 32.34 -9.95
CA HIS A 427 6.24 33.48 -9.64
C HIS A 427 6.00 33.58 -8.12
N CYS A 428 6.07 34.79 -7.56
CA CYS A 428 5.94 35.03 -6.11
C CYS A 428 4.61 34.54 -5.50
N LEU A 429 3.53 34.50 -6.29
CA LEU A 429 2.22 33.96 -5.89
C LEU A 429 2.08 32.44 -5.99
N TRP A 430 3.11 31.70 -6.43
CA TRP A 430 3.03 30.25 -6.55
C TRP A 430 2.79 29.52 -5.23
N PRO A 431 3.49 29.85 -4.13
CA PRO A 431 3.18 29.27 -2.81
C PRO A 431 1.74 29.55 -2.38
N ALA A 432 1.25 30.78 -2.59
CA ALA A 432 -0.15 31.15 -2.29
C ALA A 432 -1.16 30.34 -3.12
N TRP A 433 -0.83 30.00 -4.36
CA TRP A 433 -1.67 29.14 -5.20
C TRP A 433 -1.70 27.67 -4.74
N ILE A 434 -0.58 27.17 -4.22
CA ILE A 434 -0.53 25.84 -3.57
C ILE A 434 -1.38 25.87 -2.30
N GLU A 435 -1.16 26.83 -1.41
CA GLU A 435 -1.88 26.99 -0.15
C GLU A 435 -3.39 27.13 -0.36
N TYR A 436 -3.81 27.95 -1.34
CA TYR A 436 -5.22 28.10 -1.70
C TYR A 436 -5.88 26.75 -2.01
N ARG A 437 -5.25 25.91 -2.84
CA ARG A 437 -5.82 24.61 -3.22
C ARG A 437 -5.82 23.62 -2.07
N GLN A 438 -4.75 23.58 -1.27
CA GLN A 438 -4.71 22.78 -0.03
C GLN A 438 -5.87 23.17 0.90
N LYS A 439 -6.08 24.48 1.08
CA LYS A 439 -7.15 25.01 1.93
C LYS A 439 -8.54 24.55 1.48
N LYS A 440 -8.81 24.43 0.18
CA LYS A 440 -10.11 23.92 -0.31
C LYS A 440 -10.39 22.47 0.09
N VAL A 441 -9.35 21.65 0.17
CA VAL A 441 -9.45 20.29 0.73
C VAL A 441 -9.65 20.37 2.25
N THR A 442 -8.83 21.15 2.96
CA THR A 442 -8.94 21.33 4.41
C THR A 442 -10.31 21.88 4.84
N GLU A 443 -10.93 22.78 4.06
CA GLU A 443 -12.27 23.31 4.32
C GLU A 443 -13.31 22.19 4.42
N LEU A 444 -13.28 21.18 3.55
CA LEU A 444 -14.15 20.01 3.65
C LEU A 444 -13.87 19.24 4.96
N VAL A 445 -12.59 18.96 5.22
CA VAL A 445 -12.16 18.16 6.39
C VAL A 445 -12.56 18.82 7.71
N SER A 446 -12.35 20.13 7.83
CA SER A 446 -12.68 20.90 9.05
C SER A 446 -14.17 20.89 9.39
N GLN A 447 -15.05 20.67 8.41
CA GLN A 447 -16.50 20.62 8.58
C GLN A 447 -17.02 19.23 8.94
N LEU A 448 -16.21 18.16 8.79
CA LEU A 448 -16.66 16.78 8.98
C LEU A 448 -17.25 16.54 10.37
N ARG A 449 -16.58 17.01 11.43
CA ARG A 449 -17.09 16.83 12.80
C ARG A 449 -18.45 17.48 13.01
N GLN A 450 -18.68 18.65 12.41
CA GLN A 450 -19.95 19.36 12.51
C GLN A 450 -21.08 18.56 11.85
N VAL A 451 -20.86 18.04 10.64
CA VAL A 451 -21.90 17.33 9.89
C VAL A 451 -22.15 15.90 10.38
N VAL A 452 -21.12 15.22 10.88
CA VAL A 452 -21.27 13.91 11.52
C VAL A 452 -22.12 14.03 12.78
N GLY A 453 -22.01 15.15 13.52
CA GLY A 453 -22.88 15.54 14.64
C GLY A 453 -22.76 14.70 15.91
N LYS A 454 -22.52 13.39 15.79
CA LYS A 454 -22.36 12.45 16.90
C LYS A 454 -20.88 12.31 17.29
N LYS A 455 -20.61 12.29 18.60
CA LYS A 455 -19.23 12.27 19.15
C LYS A 455 -18.61 10.87 19.21
N ASP A 456 -19.43 9.83 19.15
CA ASP A 456 -19.05 8.42 19.17
C ASP A 456 -18.64 7.89 17.78
N ILE A 457 -19.07 8.56 16.70
CA ILE A 457 -18.59 8.26 15.34
C ILE A 457 -17.14 8.72 15.20
N THR A 458 -16.25 7.77 14.93
CA THR A 458 -14.82 8.02 14.67
C THR A 458 -14.64 8.59 13.27
N ILE A 459 -13.98 9.73 13.13
CA ILE A 459 -13.62 10.32 11.84
C ILE A 459 -12.15 10.01 11.57
N SER A 460 -11.91 9.26 10.51
CA SER A 460 -10.59 8.86 10.06
C SER A 460 -10.35 9.31 8.62
N ALA A 461 -9.08 9.49 8.23
CA ALA A 461 -8.72 9.92 6.89
C ALA A 461 -7.61 9.08 6.27
N VAL A 462 -7.81 8.69 5.01
CA VAL A 462 -6.80 8.04 4.18
C VAL A 462 -5.78 9.07 3.71
N ILE A 463 -4.51 8.84 4.04
CA ILE A 463 -3.42 9.77 3.72
C ILE A 463 -2.25 9.08 3.03
N PHE A 464 -1.52 9.84 2.21
CA PHE A 464 -0.18 9.46 1.80
C PHE A 464 0.82 9.94 2.86
N PRO A 465 1.66 9.05 3.44
CA PRO A 465 2.45 9.37 4.63
C PRO A 465 3.60 10.35 4.40
N ASN A 466 4.03 10.58 3.16
CA ASN A 466 5.16 11.48 2.88
C ASN A 466 4.75 12.95 3.09
N ILE A 467 5.27 13.59 4.13
CA ILE A 467 4.87 14.95 4.50
C ILE A 467 5.38 16.04 3.55
N GLU A 468 6.45 15.78 2.79
CA GLU A 468 7.03 16.77 1.87
C GLU A 468 6.38 16.68 0.48
N GLU A 469 6.21 15.46 -0.05
CA GLU A 469 5.64 15.24 -1.39
C GLU A 469 4.12 15.47 -1.41
N THR A 470 3.41 14.97 -0.40
CA THR A 470 1.94 14.88 -0.42
C THR A 470 1.23 16.24 -0.50
N PRO A 471 1.65 17.28 0.24
CA PRO A 471 1.06 18.62 0.14
C PRO A 471 1.30 19.29 -1.21
N ILE A 472 2.30 18.88 -1.99
CA ILE A 472 2.62 19.49 -3.29
C ILE A 472 2.00 18.67 -4.43
N ALA A 473 2.30 17.37 -4.49
CA ALA A 473 1.90 16.52 -5.60
C ALA A 473 0.41 16.13 -5.57
N LYS A 474 -0.21 16.11 -4.38
CA LYS A 474 -1.63 15.73 -4.19
C LYS A 474 -2.46 16.81 -3.49
N LEU A 475 -1.82 17.90 -3.05
CA LEU A 475 -2.46 19.01 -2.34
C LEU A 475 -3.24 18.54 -1.10
N GLN A 476 -2.76 17.47 -0.45
CA GLN A 476 -3.34 16.89 0.76
C GLN A 476 -2.48 17.31 1.96
N ASN A 477 -2.92 18.36 2.68
CA ASN A 477 -2.18 18.91 3.82
C ASN A 477 -2.63 18.28 5.15
N TRP A 478 -2.38 16.97 5.32
CA TRP A 478 -2.81 16.26 6.52
C TRP A 478 -2.09 16.71 7.80
N LYS A 479 -0.92 17.37 7.70
CA LYS A 479 -0.26 18.00 8.85
C LYS A 479 -1.11 19.09 9.49
N GLU A 480 -1.74 19.93 8.69
CA GLU A 480 -2.68 20.93 9.20
C GLU A 480 -3.87 20.26 9.91
N TRP A 481 -4.38 19.15 9.36
CA TRP A 481 -5.50 18.40 9.97
C TRP A 481 -5.09 17.79 11.31
N ALA A 482 -3.86 17.30 11.40
CA ALA A 482 -3.27 16.75 12.62
C ALA A 482 -3.08 17.83 13.71
N GLN A 483 -2.56 19.00 13.33
CA GLN A 483 -2.28 20.11 14.25
C GLN A 483 -3.56 20.77 14.79
N ASN A 484 -4.62 20.80 13.98
CA ASN A 484 -5.93 21.31 14.39
C ASN A 484 -6.87 20.21 14.94
N CYS A 485 -6.38 18.96 15.00
CA CYS A 485 -7.13 17.77 15.43
C CYS A 485 -8.52 17.69 14.76
N TYR A 486 -8.60 17.91 13.43
CA TYR A 486 -9.84 17.79 12.64
C TYR A 486 -10.28 16.34 12.39
N ILE A 487 -9.36 15.41 12.60
CA ILE A 487 -9.50 13.97 12.35
C ILE A 487 -9.14 13.24 13.65
N ASP A 488 -9.85 12.16 13.99
CA ASP A 488 -9.56 11.35 15.18
C ASP A 488 -8.48 10.29 14.89
N ALA A 489 -8.37 9.83 13.65
CA ALA A 489 -7.38 8.84 13.25
C ALA A 489 -6.89 8.97 11.80
N PHE A 490 -5.60 8.73 11.56
CA PHE A 490 -5.09 8.57 10.21
C PHE A 490 -5.00 7.10 9.81
N THR A 491 -5.37 6.80 8.56
CA THR A 491 -5.18 5.51 7.92
C THR A 491 -4.17 5.65 6.77
N PRO A 492 -2.85 5.74 7.06
CA PRO A 492 -1.84 5.98 6.03
C PRO A 492 -1.68 4.78 5.11
N LEU A 493 -1.53 5.03 3.81
CA LEU A 493 -1.33 3.99 2.80
C LEU A 493 0.14 3.52 2.79
N ILE A 494 0.40 2.34 3.36
CA ILE A 494 1.71 1.70 3.36
C ILE A 494 1.79 0.73 2.18
N MET A 495 2.05 1.28 1.00
CA MET A 495 2.17 0.53 -0.26
C MET A 495 3.61 0.02 -0.46
N SER A 496 4.07 -0.85 0.44
CA SER A 496 5.38 -1.49 0.38
C SER A 496 5.32 -2.80 1.15
N SER A 497 6.26 -3.72 0.90
CA SER A 497 6.46 -4.93 1.69
C SER A 497 7.57 -4.79 2.75
N ASP A 498 8.14 -3.59 2.87
CA ASP A 498 9.24 -3.27 3.77
C ASP A 498 8.69 -2.83 5.14
N ASP A 499 9.02 -3.60 6.16
CA ASP A 499 8.62 -3.38 7.56
C ASP A 499 9.34 -2.19 8.20
N VAL A 500 10.60 -1.93 7.84
CA VAL A 500 11.33 -0.72 8.27
C VAL A 500 10.67 0.53 7.70
N ARG A 501 10.19 0.48 6.45
CA ARG A 501 9.43 1.59 5.86
C ARG A 501 8.07 1.79 6.53
N ALA A 502 7.40 0.70 6.89
CA ALA A 502 6.14 0.77 7.63
C ALA A 502 6.36 1.45 8.99
N GLU A 503 7.37 1.02 9.77
CA GLU A 503 7.77 1.65 11.03
C GLU A 503 8.12 3.12 10.86
N LYS A 504 8.97 3.46 9.88
CA LYS A 504 9.34 4.85 9.59
C LYS A 504 8.13 5.73 9.30
N SER A 505 7.20 5.24 8.49
CA SER A 505 5.99 6.00 8.13
C SER A 505 5.13 6.29 9.36
N VAL A 506 4.98 5.33 10.28
CA VAL A 506 4.25 5.54 11.53
C VAL A 506 4.97 6.53 12.43
N ASN A 507 6.29 6.40 12.60
CA ASN A 507 7.08 7.33 13.42
C ASN A 507 7.01 8.77 12.91
N GLU A 508 7.08 8.97 11.59
CA GLU A 508 6.95 10.30 10.97
C GLU A 508 5.58 10.93 11.24
N ILE A 509 4.50 10.17 11.06
CA ILE A 509 3.14 10.66 11.35
C ILE A 509 3.00 10.96 12.84
N ALA A 510 3.44 10.04 13.71
CA ALA A 510 3.36 10.17 15.16
C ALA A 510 4.07 11.43 15.67
N SER A 511 5.18 11.82 15.05
CA SER A 511 5.94 13.02 15.41
C SER A 511 5.20 14.35 15.11
N ILE A 512 4.16 14.31 14.28
CA ILE A 512 3.41 15.49 13.83
C ILE A 512 1.98 15.51 14.42
N THR A 513 1.45 14.35 14.81
CA THR A 513 0.09 14.22 15.36
C THR A 513 -0.02 14.74 16.79
N CYS A 514 -1.16 15.36 17.13
CA CYS A 514 -1.54 15.59 18.52
C CYS A 514 -1.79 14.25 19.24
N ASN A 515 -1.54 14.16 20.56
CA ASN A 515 -1.62 12.91 21.34
C ASN A 515 -2.95 12.13 21.23
N ASN A 516 -4.03 12.79 20.79
CA ASN A 516 -5.36 12.18 20.66
C ASN A 516 -5.62 11.56 19.29
N VAL A 517 -4.79 11.83 18.28
CA VAL A 517 -4.98 11.28 16.93
C VAL A 517 -4.37 9.89 16.87
N LYS A 518 -5.18 8.90 16.53
CA LYS A 518 -4.74 7.51 16.36
C LYS A 518 -4.12 7.30 14.98
N ILE A 519 -3.28 6.29 14.86
CA ILE A 519 -2.68 5.88 13.58
C ILE A 519 -3.04 4.41 13.37
N TYR A 520 -3.76 4.12 12.29
CA TYR A 520 -4.18 2.80 11.87
C TYR A 520 -3.59 2.51 10.48
N PRO A 521 -2.30 2.11 10.37
CA PRO A 521 -1.65 1.94 9.09
C PRO A 521 -2.38 0.96 8.19
N GLY A 522 -2.58 1.39 6.95
CA GLY A 522 -3.13 0.58 5.89
C GLY A 522 -2.06 -0.28 5.24
N LEU A 523 -2.07 -1.59 5.48
CA LEU A 523 -1.08 -2.54 4.95
C LEU A 523 -1.60 -3.21 3.67
N PHE A 524 -0.83 -3.09 2.59
CA PHE A 524 -1.23 -3.50 1.23
C PHE A 524 -0.72 -4.88 0.83
N GLU A 525 -0.16 -5.66 1.75
CA GLU A 525 0.54 -6.89 1.40
C GLU A 525 -0.28 -7.93 0.64
N PRO A 526 -1.56 -8.18 1.00
CA PRO A 526 -2.41 -9.06 0.20
C PRO A 526 -2.57 -8.55 -1.23
N PHE A 527 -2.70 -7.23 -1.42
CA PHE A 527 -2.85 -6.60 -2.72
C PHE A 527 -1.55 -6.62 -3.56
N THR A 528 -0.38 -6.43 -2.95
CA THR A 528 0.90 -6.31 -3.67
C THR A 528 1.58 -7.64 -4.00
N ALA A 529 0.87 -8.77 -3.84
CA ALA A 529 1.42 -10.12 -3.93
C ALA A 529 2.61 -10.34 -2.95
N GLY A 530 2.47 -9.78 -1.75
CA GLY A 530 3.34 -10.05 -0.61
C GLY A 530 3.14 -11.46 -0.06
N THR A 531 3.74 -11.74 1.10
CA THR A 531 3.53 -13.01 1.81
C THR A 531 2.91 -12.76 3.18
N PRO A 532 2.24 -13.74 3.79
CA PRO A 532 1.72 -13.59 5.15
C PRO A 532 2.82 -13.22 6.15
N THR A 533 4.03 -13.75 5.97
CA THR A 533 5.17 -13.40 6.83
C THR A 533 5.57 -11.93 6.69
N ASN A 534 5.51 -11.35 5.47
CA ASN A 534 5.79 -9.92 5.31
C ASN A 534 4.72 -9.08 6.01
N LEU A 535 3.44 -9.44 5.86
CA LEU A 535 2.34 -8.75 6.56
C LEU A 535 2.56 -8.78 8.08
N LEU A 536 2.85 -9.95 8.64
CA LEU A 536 3.10 -10.10 10.07
C LEU A 536 4.33 -9.30 10.55
N SER A 537 5.42 -9.28 9.77
CA SER A 537 6.58 -8.42 10.05
C SER A 537 6.21 -6.94 10.07
N GLN A 538 5.41 -6.47 9.11
CA GLN A 538 4.91 -5.10 9.09
C GLN A 538 4.05 -4.78 10.31
N ILE A 539 3.18 -5.70 10.73
CA ILE A 539 2.37 -5.52 11.95
C ILE A 539 3.27 -5.36 13.19
N VAL A 540 4.31 -6.20 13.33
CA VAL A 540 5.29 -6.06 14.42
C VAL A 540 5.99 -4.69 14.37
N ALA A 541 6.39 -4.24 13.18
CA ALA A 541 7.10 -2.98 12.99
C ALA A 541 6.23 -1.75 13.32
N ILE A 542 4.97 -1.71 12.83
CA ILE A 542 4.06 -0.61 13.15
C ILE A 542 3.65 -0.59 14.62
N ARG A 543 3.51 -1.76 15.26
CA ARG A 543 3.27 -1.85 16.72
C ARG A 543 4.45 -1.30 17.50
N THR A 544 5.68 -1.60 17.06
CA THR A 544 6.90 -1.05 17.68
C THR A 544 6.96 0.47 17.55
N ALA A 545 6.47 1.02 16.43
CA ALA A 545 6.33 2.46 16.20
C ALA A 545 5.17 3.12 16.96
N GLY A 546 4.37 2.35 17.73
CA GLY A 546 3.26 2.89 18.52
C GLY A 546 1.94 3.07 17.75
N ALA A 547 1.75 2.38 16.61
CA ALA A 547 0.45 2.35 15.95
C ALA A 547 -0.64 1.84 16.91
N ALA A 548 -1.84 2.44 16.82
CA ALA A 548 -2.98 2.09 17.67
C ALA A 548 -3.82 0.92 17.11
N GLY A 549 -3.45 0.43 15.94
CA GLY A 549 -4.15 -0.61 15.21
C GLY A 549 -3.58 -0.79 13.82
N VAL A 550 -4.26 -1.62 13.03
CA VAL A 550 -3.89 -1.96 11.67
C VAL A 550 -5.15 -2.06 10.81
N VAL A 551 -5.05 -1.63 9.56
CA VAL A 551 -6.10 -1.85 8.56
C VAL A 551 -5.52 -2.62 7.39
N ILE A 552 -6.14 -3.73 7.00
CA ILE A 552 -5.69 -4.54 5.87
C ILE A 552 -6.35 -4.05 4.58
N PHE A 553 -5.54 -3.78 3.56
CA PHE A 553 -6.00 -3.50 2.20
C PHE A 553 -5.71 -4.70 1.30
N ASP A 554 -6.70 -5.46 0.87
CA ASP A 554 -8.14 -5.34 1.14
C ASP A 554 -8.80 -6.74 1.21
N ASN A 555 -10.10 -6.78 1.56
CA ASN A 555 -10.83 -8.05 1.72
C ASN A 555 -10.79 -8.95 0.47
N ALA A 556 -10.81 -8.38 -0.74
CA ALA A 556 -10.84 -9.17 -1.98
C ALA A 556 -9.52 -9.94 -2.22
N HIS A 557 -8.41 -9.43 -1.68
CA HIS A 557 -7.08 -10.06 -1.79
C HIS A 557 -6.68 -10.85 -0.54
N LEU A 558 -7.51 -10.82 0.52
CA LEU A 558 -7.27 -11.57 1.75
C LEU A 558 -7.64 -13.06 1.57
N ASP A 559 -6.70 -13.82 1.04
CA ASP A 559 -6.81 -15.26 0.82
C ASP A 559 -6.62 -16.11 2.10
N GLU A 560 -6.75 -17.42 1.97
CA GLU A 560 -6.67 -18.35 3.11
C GLU A 560 -5.28 -18.40 3.77
N ASP A 561 -4.19 -18.13 3.04
CA ASP A 561 -2.84 -18.16 3.60
C ASP A 561 -2.63 -16.97 4.56
N PHE A 562 -3.11 -15.78 4.18
CA PHE A 562 -3.13 -14.63 5.08
C PHE A 562 -4.07 -14.83 6.26
N ILE A 563 -5.24 -15.42 6.01
CA ILE A 563 -6.23 -15.73 7.05
C ILE A 563 -5.67 -16.71 8.07
N GLU A 564 -4.96 -17.77 7.66
CA GLU A 564 -4.29 -18.70 8.56
C GLU A 564 -3.25 -17.99 9.44
N ALA A 565 -2.44 -17.12 8.84
CA ALA A 565 -1.45 -16.34 9.56
C ALA A 565 -2.08 -15.42 10.62
N LEU A 566 -3.13 -14.69 10.27
CA LEU A 566 -3.86 -13.82 11.19
C LEU A 566 -4.59 -14.60 12.30
N ASN A 567 -5.20 -15.74 11.93
CA ASN A 567 -5.93 -16.63 12.84
C ASN A 567 -5.05 -17.28 13.89
N THR A 568 -3.75 -17.44 13.62
CA THR A 568 -2.88 -18.23 14.50
C THR A 568 -2.78 -17.63 15.89
N ARG A 569 -2.53 -16.32 15.97
CA ARG A 569 -2.36 -15.64 17.27
C ARG A 569 -2.47 -14.13 17.21
N ILE A 570 -2.00 -13.48 16.14
CA ILE A 570 -1.73 -12.03 16.16
C ILE A 570 -2.93 -11.13 16.47
N PHE A 571 -4.16 -11.56 16.18
CA PHE A 571 -5.40 -10.84 16.52
C PHE A 571 -6.30 -11.60 17.52
N ARG A 572 -5.84 -12.77 18.02
CA ARG A 572 -6.62 -13.64 18.92
C ARG A 572 -5.90 -13.83 20.25
N ASN A 573 -6.52 -13.32 21.31
CA ASN A 573 -6.04 -13.47 22.69
C ASN A 573 -6.30 -14.87 23.24
#